data_AF-A0A1X7TRI1-F1
#
_entry.id   AF-A0A1X7TRI1-F1
#
_cell.length_a   1.000
_cell.length_b   1.000
_cell.length_c   1.000
_cell.angle_alpha   90.00
_cell.angle_beta   90.00
_cell.angle_gamma   90.00
#
_symmetry.space_group_name_H-M   'P 1'
#
loop_
_entity.id
_entity.type
_entity.pdbx_description
1 polymer ?
#
loop_
_entity_poly.entity_id
_entity_poly.type
_entity_poly.pdbx_seq_one_letter_code
_entity_poly.pdbx_strand_id
1 'polypeptide(L)'
;MSISFSSNSVTHMCTTCGVSKVSLLREFCNKTGVQITLKDYKFSLTAPFNEGDLACIVPVVKHTDFKPLEASGLYELAQVQLQSGNIEVALDYLSEAVQLFAQVFGPLHVNIANFYKVIAQIHHALGDSKLAISYQHKTVIMYERLLGVDHCSSISAYFPTKHAKMSSNFDTSLGHYCCGA
;
A
#
# COMPACT_ATOMS: atom_id res chain seq x y z
N MET A 1 -18.41 -15.72 4.78
CA MET A 1 -19.11 -16.94 4.31
C MET A 1 -18.05 -17.92 3.83
N SER A 2 -17.57 -18.77 4.73
CA SER A 2 -16.58 -19.81 4.43
C SER A 2 -17.31 -21.02 3.84
N ILE A 3 -17.19 -21.24 2.54
CA ILE A 3 -17.70 -22.45 1.89
C ILE A 3 -16.59 -23.49 1.98
N SER A 4 -16.76 -24.45 2.89
CA SER A 4 -15.92 -25.64 2.99
C SER A 4 -16.24 -26.60 1.85
N PHE A 5 -15.25 -26.83 0.96
CA PHE A 5 -15.35 -27.80 -0.13
C PHE A 5 -15.14 -29.22 0.40
N SER A 6 -16.22 -29.87 0.83
CA SER A 6 -16.26 -31.32 0.99
C SER A 6 -17.50 -31.88 0.29
N SER A 7 -17.41 -32.07 -1.03
CA SER A 7 -18.05 -33.16 -1.78
C SER A 7 -17.89 -32.94 -3.28
N ASN A 8 -17.35 -33.96 -3.94
CA ASN A 8 -17.08 -34.01 -5.37
C ASN A 8 -18.40 -34.06 -6.17
N SER A 9 -18.93 -32.92 -6.64
CA SER A 9 -19.75 -32.80 -7.87
C SER A 9 -20.41 -31.42 -7.93
N VAL A 10 -20.02 -30.59 -8.91
CA VAL A 10 -20.71 -29.33 -9.28
C VAL A 10 -22.22 -29.57 -9.50
N THR A 11 -22.58 -30.77 -9.94
CA THR A 11 -23.95 -31.24 -10.15
C THR A 11 -24.77 -31.30 -8.86
N HIS A 12 -24.18 -31.71 -7.73
CA HIS A 12 -24.87 -31.74 -6.43
C HIS A 12 -25.14 -30.33 -5.89
N MET A 13 -24.22 -29.38 -6.12
CA MET A 13 -24.45 -27.97 -5.77
C MET A 13 -25.56 -27.33 -6.62
N CYS A 14 -25.65 -27.68 -7.91
CA CYS A 14 -26.73 -27.18 -8.78
C CYS A 14 -28.10 -27.66 -8.29
N THR A 15 -28.22 -28.93 -7.87
CA THR A 15 -29.48 -29.50 -7.38
C THR A 15 -29.89 -28.96 -6.01
N THR A 16 -28.94 -28.71 -5.11
CA THR A 16 -29.24 -28.24 -3.76
C THR A 16 -29.53 -26.74 -3.72
N CYS A 17 -28.87 -25.94 -4.56
CA CYS A 17 -29.03 -24.48 -4.57
C CYS A 17 -29.96 -23.96 -5.68
N GLY A 18 -30.46 -24.82 -6.58
CA GLY A 18 -31.32 -24.41 -7.71
C GLY A 18 -30.62 -23.52 -8.75
N VAL A 19 -29.29 -23.47 -8.73
CA VAL A 19 -28.50 -22.56 -9.59
C VAL A 19 -28.20 -23.24 -10.92
N SER A 20 -28.38 -22.50 -12.02
CA SER A 20 -28.06 -23.00 -13.35
C SER A 20 -26.54 -23.17 -13.54
N LYS A 21 -26.13 -24.24 -14.25
CA LYS A 21 -24.71 -24.47 -14.59
C LYS A 21 -24.09 -23.30 -15.36
N VAL A 22 -24.90 -22.59 -16.16
CA VAL A 22 -24.50 -21.39 -16.90
C VAL A 22 -24.19 -20.22 -15.96
N SER A 23 -25.00 -20.03 -14.92
CA SER A 23 -24.75 -19.01 -13.90
C SER A 23 -23.46 -19.27 -13.12
N LEU A 24 -23.18 -20.53 -12.77
CA LEU A 24 -21.92 -20.92 -12.13
C LEU A 24 -20.71 -20.68 -13.04
N LEU A 25 -20.83 -21.04 -14.32
CA LEU A 25 -19.77 -20.81 -15.31
C LEU A 25 -19.48 -19.31 -15.47
N ARG A 26 -20.53 -18.48 -15.54
CA ARG A 26 -20.38 -17.02 -15.60
C ARG A 26 -19.66 -16.47 -14.38
N GLU A 27 -20.04 -16.91 -13.18
CA GLU A 27 -19.40 -16.45 -11.95
C GLU A 27 -17.94 -16.94 -11.85
N PHE A 28 -17.67 -18.16 -12.31
CA PHE A 28 -16.31 -18.67 -12.43
C PHE A 28 -15.46 -17.81 -13.38
N CYS A 29 -15.96 -17.52 -14.58
CA CYS A 29 -15.31 -16.65 -15.56
C CYS A 29 -15.00 -15.27 -14.97
N ASN A 30 -15.95 -14.68 -14.24
CA ASN A 30 -15.76 -13.37 -13.61
C ASN A 30 -14.71 -13.39 -12.49
N LYS A 31 -14.68 -14.45 -11.66
CA LYS A 31 -13.72 -14.55 -10.54
C LYS A 31 -12.31 -14.94 -10.95
N THR A 32 -12.19 -15.68 -12.04
CA THR A 32 -10.89 -16.14 -12.58
C THR A 32 -10.35 -15.20 -13.65
N GLY A 33 -11.21 -14.39 -14.27
CA GLY A 33 -10.86 -13.56 -15.42
C GLY A 33 -10.81 -14.31 -16.74
N VAL A 34 -11.22 -15.59 -16.76
CA VAL A 34 -11.25 -16.40 -17.97
C VAL A 34 -12.47 -16.01 -18.81
N GLN A 35 -12.23 -15.57 -20.05
CA GLN A 35 -13.28 -15.31 -21.01
C GLN A 35 -13.43 -16.50 -21.96
N ILE A 36 -14.66 -17.00 -22.05
CA ILE A 36 -15.04 -18.08 -22.97
C ILE A 36 -15.95 -17.53 -24.06
N THR A 37 -15.90 -18.12 -25.25
CA THR A 37 -16.76 -17.74 -26.37
C THR A 37 -18.24 -18.00 -26.08
N LEU A 38 -19.15 -17.19 -26.62
CA LEU A 38 -20.57 -17.39 -26.43
C LEU A 38 -21.07 -18.51 -27.36
N LYS A 39 -21.36 -19.67 -26.78
CA LYS A 39 -21.89 -20.86 -27.47
C LYS A 39 -22.87 -21.60 -26.57
N ASP A 40 -23.76 -22.39 -27.17
CA ASP A 40 -24.66 -23.28 -26.44
C ASP A 40 -23.90 -24.53 -25.96
N TYR A 41 -23.28 -24.41 -24.77
CA TYR A 41 -22.50 -25.48 -24.16
C TYR A 41 -23.39 -26.63 -23.66
N LYS A 42 -23.06 -27.85 -24.10
CA LYS A 42 -23.74 -29.07 -23.64
C LYS A 42 -23.03 -29.66 -22.42
N PHE A 43 -23.44 -29.23 -21.23
CA PHE A 43 -22.90 -29.70 -19.95
C PHE A 43 -23.26 -31.15 -19.56
N SER A 44 -23.86 -31.91 -20.47
CA SER A 44 -24.12 -33.35 -20.33
C SER A 44 -22.96 -34.21 -20.85
N LEU A 45 -22.03 -33.63 -21.62
CA LEU A 45 -20.87 -34.32 -22.16
C LEU A 45 -19.74 -34.42 -21.13
N THR A 46 -18.91 -35.47 -21.25
CA THR A 46 -17.73 -35.68 -20.39
C THR A 46 -16.68 -34.57 -20.54
N ALA A 47 -16.58 -33.97 -21.74
CA ALA A 47 -15.71 -32.84 -22.04
C ALA A 47 -16.52 -31.74 -22.77
N PRO A 48 -17.13 -30.79 -22.05
CA PRO A 48 -17.99 -29.76 -22.66
C PRO A 48 -17.24 -28.57 -23.27
N PHE A 49 -15.92 -28.46 -23.04
CA PHE A 49 -15.08 -27.36 -23.50
C PHE A 49 -13.94 -27.87 -24.37
N ASN A 50 -13.60 -27.10 -25.40
CA ASN A 50 -12.45 -27.30 -26.27
C ASN A 50 -11.47 -26.12 -26.15
N GLU A 51 -10.24 -26.29 -26.63
CA GLU A 51 -9.22 -25.24 -26.58
C GLU A 51 -9.65 -23.95 -27.30
N GLY A 52 -10.36 -24.06 -28.42
CA GLY A 52 -10.90 -22.93 -29.17
C GLY A 52 -12.09 -22.21 -28.53
N ASP A 53 -12.53 -22.65 -27.35
CA ASP A 53 -13.57 -21.97 -26.57
C ASP A 53 -13.01 -20.88 -25.66
N LEU A 54 -11.69 -20.87 -25.40
CA LEU A 54 -11.02 -19.85 -24.63
C LEU A 54 -10.77 -18.62 -25.51
N ALA A 55 -11.45 -17.51 -25.22
CA ALA A 55 -11.27 -16.26 -25.96
C ALA A 55 -10.02 -15.51 -25.46
N CYS A 56 -9.91 -15.32 -24.14
CA CYS A 56 -8.73 -14.73 -23.51
C CYS A 56 -8.75 -14.92 -21.98
N ILE A 57 -7.65 -14.58 -21.32
CA ILE A 57 -7.56 -14.48 -19.86
C ILE A 57 -7.29 -13.01 -19.53
N VAL A 58 -8.21 -12.40 -18.79
CA VAL A 58 -8.09 -11.03 -18.28
C VAL A 58 -7.60 -11.10 -16.83
N PRO A 59 -6.49 -10.44 -16.46
CA PRO A 59 -6.04 -10.43 -15.08
C PRO A 59 -7.07 -9.71 -14.20
N VAL A 60 -7.63 -10.40 -13.21
CA VAL A 60 -8.52 -9.81 -12.20
C VAL A 60 -7.68 -9.42 -10.99
N VAL A 61 -7.50 -8.11 -10.78
CA VAL A 61 -6.82 -7.58 -9.60
C VAL A 61 -7.73 -7.78 -8.39
N LYS A 62 -7.34 -8.68 -7.48
CA LYS A 62 -8.12 -8.99 -6.27
C LYS A 62 -7.71 -8.15 -5.06
N HIS A 63 -6.44 -7.76 -5.00
CA HIS A 63 -5.89 -6.96 -3.92
C HIS A 63 -4.98 -5.91 -4.52
N THR A 64 -5.36 -4.64 -4.35
CA THR A 64 -4.56 -3.48 -4.75
C THR A 64 -3.60 -3.08 -3.64
N ASP A 65 -3.89 -3.48 -2.41
CA ASP A 65 -3.15 -3.08 -1.20
C ASP A 65 -2.20 -4.18 -0.76
N PHE A 66 -1.08 -4.34 -1.48
CA PHE A 66 0.02 -5.12 -0.95
C PHE A 66 0.65 -4.34 0.21
N LYS A 67 0.67 -4.90 1.42
CA LYS A 67 1.39 -4.34 2.57
C LYS A 67 2.50 -5.32 2.96
N PRO A 68 3.78 -4.95 2.85
CA PRO A 68 4.86 -5.82 3.30
C PRO A 68 4.78 -5.99 4.82
N LEU A 69 4.29 -7.15 5.27
CA LEU A 69 4.10 -7.47 6.69
C LEU A 69 5.40 -7.33 7.47
N GLU A 70 6.51 -7.79 6.88
CA GLU A 70 7.85 -7.71 7.46
C GLU A 70 8.26 -6.26 7.74
N ALA A 71 8.10 -5.37 6.75
CA ALA A 71 8.49 -3.97 6.89
C ALA A 71 7.56 -3.19 7.85
N SER A 72 6.27 -3.57 7.93
CA SER A 72 5.37 -3.03 8.97
C SER A 72 5.79 -3.49 10.37
N GLY A 73 6.19 -4.75 10.52
CA GLY A 73 6.68 -5.31 11.77
C GLY A 73 7.96 -4.61 12.26
N LEU A 74 8.89 -4.29 11.37
CA LEU A 74 10.10 -3.53 11.74
C LEU A 74 9.77 -2.14 12.30
N TYR A 75 8.77 -1.47 11.73
CA TYR A 75 8.33 -0.17 12.24
C TYR A 75 7.72 -0.27 13.64
N GLU A 76 6.90 -1.29 13.89
CA GLU A 76 6.33 -1.56 15.22
C GLU A 76 7.44 -1.86 16.24
N LEU A 77 8.43 -2.67 15.86
CA LEU A 77 9.61 -2.95 16.70
C LEU A 77 10.40 -1.67 17.00
N ALA A 78 10.60 -0.80 16.01
CA ALA A 78 11.26 0.48 16.22
C ALA A 78 10.51 1.34 17.26
N GLN A 79 9.17 1.40 17.20
CA GLN A 79 8.38 2.13 18.20
C GLN A 79 8.54 1.55 19.61
N VAL A 80 8.54 0.22 19.75
CA VAL A 80 8.77 -0.45 21.04
C VAL A 80 10.17 -0.14 21.58
N GLN A 81 11.20 -0.13 20.74
CA GLN A 81 12.57 0.23 21.15
C GLN A 81 12.69 1.70 21.58
N LEU A 82 11.98 2.62 20.91
CA LEU A 82 11.93 4.02 21.33
C LEU A 82 11.30 4.18 22.71
N GLN A 83 10.21 3.45 22.99
CA GLN A 83 9.59 3.43 24.32
C GLN A 83 10.51 2.82 25.39
N SER A 84 11.36 1.88 24.98
CA SER A 84 12.35 1.24 25.86
C SER A 84 13.61 2.09 26.09
N GLY A 85 13.79 3.18 25.35
CA GLY A 85 14.96 4.07 25.42
C GLY A 85 16.15 3.65 24.55
N ASN A 86 16.02 2.58 23.75
CA ASN A 86 17.08 2.10 22.85
C ASN A 86 17.01 2.83 21.51
N ILE A 87 17.52 4.06 21.47
CA ILE A 87 17.37 4.96 20.32
C ILE A 87 18.16 4.48 19.09
N GLU A 88 19.38 3.98 19.28
CA GLU A 88 20.25 3.54 18.17
C GLU A 88 19.63 2.37 17.41
N VAL A 89 19.17 1.34 18.15
CA VAL A 89 18.50 0.16 17.57
C VAL A 89 17.21 0.56 16.84
N ALA A 90 16.46 1.53 17.37
CA ALA A 90 15.27 2.03 16.70
C ALA A 90 15.57 2.71 15.36
N LEU A 91 16.69 3.45 15.27
CA LEU A 91 17.12 4.07 14.01
C LEU A 91 17.54 3.02 12.97
N ASP A 92 18.21 1.95 13.40
CA ASP A 92 18.57 0.84 12.51
C ASP A 92 17.32 0.19 11.91
N TYR A 93 16.33 -0.16 12.75
CA TYR A 93 15.07 -0.73 12.28
C TYR A 93 14.30 0.21 11.35
N LEU A 94 14.28 1.52 11.63
CA LEU A 94 13.65 2.50 10.73
C LEU A 94 14.37 2.58 9.39
N SER A 95 15.70 2.51 9.38
CA SER A 95 16.49 2.55 8.14
C SER A 95 16.26 1.29 7.28
N GLU A 96 16.17 0.13 7.91
CA GLU A 96 15.87 -1.15 7.26
C GLU A 96 14.44 -1.16 6.70
N ALA A 97 13.46 -0.68 7.47
CA ALA A 97 12.09 -0.52 7.01
C ALA A 97 12.01 0.39 5.77
N VAL A 98 12.73 1.52 5.75
CA VAL A 98 12.79 2.40 4.57
C VAL A 98 13.33 1.67 3.35
N GLN A 99 14.40 0.86 3.51
CA GLN A 99 15.00 0.11 2.41
C GLN A 99 14.02 -0.94 1.84
N LEU A 100 13.35 -1.71 2.70
CA LEU A 100 12.36 -2.71 2.26
C LEU A 100 11.18 -2.05 1.55
N PHE A 101 10.63 -0.96 2.10
CA PHE A 101 9.54 -0.24 1.44
C PHE A 101 9.98 0.35 0.09
N ALA A 102 11.22 0.85 -0.01
CA ALA A 102 11.76 1.38 -1.26
C ALA A 102 11.95 0.29 -2.34
N GLN A 103 12.28 -0.94 -1.94
CA GLN A 103 12.39 -2.07 -2.86
C GLN A 103 11.03 -2.53 -3.39
N VAL A 104 9.99 -2.49 -2.56
CA VAL A 104 8.64 -2.97 -2.91
C VAL A 104 7.85 -1.95 -3.72
N PHE A 105 7.81 -0.69 -3.27
CA PHE A 105 6.96 0.35 -3.87
C PHE A 105 7.74 1.36 -4.71
N GLY A 106 9.07 1.28 -4.71
CA GLY A 106 9.93 2.33 -5.23
C GLY A 106 10.19 3.44 -4.19
N PRO A 107 10.95 4.48 -4.57
CA PRO A 107 11.44 5.50 -3.64
C PRO A 107 10.36 6.45 -3.11
N LEU A 108 9.15 6.43 -3.67
CA LEU A 108 8.07 7.36 -3.35
C LEU A 108 6.87 6.60 -2.78
N HIS A 109 6.75 6.60 -1.45
CA HIS A 109 5.62 5.98 -0.76
C HIS A 109 5.30 6.70 0.56
N VAL A 110 4.03 6.75 0.96
CA VAL A 110 3.57 7.51 2.14
C VAL A 110 4.19 6.97 3.43
N ASN A 111 4.38 5.65 3.54
CA ASN A 111 5.03 5.05 4.72
C ASN A 111 6.51 5.45 4.83
N ILE A 112 7.22 5.61 3.71
CA ILE A 112 8.62 6.07 3.73
C ILE A 112 8.69 7.49 4.28
N ALA A 113 7.76 8.37 3.87
CA ALA A 113 7.65 9.72 4.43
C ALA A 113 7.36 9.69 5.95
N ASN A 114 6.47 8.80 6.41
CA ASN A 114 6.21 8.61 7.84
C ASN A 114 7.48 8.17 8.59
N PHE A 115 8.29 7.27 8.04
CA PHE A 115 9.54 6.84 8.70
C PHE A 115 10.56 7.97 8.78
N TYR A 116 10.75 8.75 7.71
CA TYR A 116 11.63 9.92 7.75
C TYR A 116 11.16 10.97 8.77
N LYS A 117 9.85 11.15 8.94
CA LYS A 117 9.28 12.01 9.99
C LYS A 117 9.71 11.54 11.38
N VAL A 118 9.63 10.24 11.66
CA VAL A 118 10.05 9.67 12.95
C VAL A 118 11.57 9.81 13.15
N ILE A 119 12.38 9.52 12.13
CA ILE A 119 13.84 9.71 12.17
C ILE A 119 14.20 11.17 12.49
N ALA A 120 13.51 12.13 11.87
CA ALA A 120 13.71 13.56 12.14
C ALA A 120 13.39 13.92 13.60
N GLN A 121 12.30 13.36 14.15
CA GLN A 121 11.92 13.56 15.55
C GLN A 121 12.94 12.97 16.52
N ILE A 122 13.49 11.79 16.22
CA ILE A 122 14.53 11.15 17.02
C ILE A 122 15.80 12.01 17.04
N HIS A 123 16.30 12.42 15.88
CA HIS A 123 17.50 13.27 15.82
C HIS A 123 17.29 14.63 16.49
N HIS A 124 16.07 15.18 16.44
CA HIS A 124 15.73 16.38 17.18
C HIS A 124 15.81 16.14 18.70
N ALA A 125 15.33 15.00 19.19
CA ALA A 125 15.43 14.63 20.61
C ALA A 125 16.89 14.40 21.06
N LEU A 126 17.76 13.92 20.16
CA LEU A 126 19.19 13.75 20.39
C LEU A 126 19.99 15.07 20.35
N GLY A 127 19.41 16.15 19.81
CA GLY A 127 20.07 17.46 19.66
C GLY A 127 20.76 17.68 18.31
N ASP A 128 20.76 16.69 17.42
CA ASP A 128 21.36 16.75 16.08
C ASP A 128 20.47 17.53 15.09
N SER A 129 20.39 18.84 15.29
CA SER A 129 19.49 19.73 14.55
C SER A 129 19.74 19.71 13.03
N LYS A 130 20.99 19.53 12.59
CA LYS A 130 21.34 19.49 11.16
C LYS A 130 20.72 18.28 10.45
N LEU A 131 20.85 17.10 11.05
CA LEU A 131 20.29 15.86 10.50
C LEU A 131 18.77 15.90 10.56
N ALA A 132 18.20 16.37 11.68
CA ALA A 132 16.75 16.52 11.83
C ALA A 132 16.14 17.38 10.72
N ILE A 133 16.72 18.54 10.41
CA ILE A 133 16.24 19.42 9.33
C ILE A 133 16.33 18.72 7.96
N SER A 134 17.42 17.98 7.71
CA SER A 134 17.60 17.28 6.42
C SER A 134 16.53 16.21 6.19
N TYR A 135 16.19 15.42 7.22
CA TYR A 135 15.15 14.38 7.14
C TYR A 135 13.74 14.99 7.13
N GLN A 136 13.53 16.10 7.84
CA GLN A 136 12.27 16.83 7.78
C GLN A 136 12.01 17.37 6.37
N HIS A 137 13.02 17.94 5.72
CA HIS A 137 12.90 18.43 4.36
C HIS A 137 12.57 17.31 3.36
N LYS A 138 13.21 16.13 3.50
CA LYS A 138 12.86 14.94 2.70
C LYS A 138 11.40 14.53 2.90
N THR A 139 10.92 14.59 4.15
CA THR A 139 9.53 14.26 4.51
C THR A 139 8.53 15.20 3.83
N VAL A 140 8.79 16.51 3.88
CA VAL A 140 7.93 17.53 3.22
C VAL A 140 7.82 17.26 1.72
N ILE A 141 8.96 17.12 1.03
CA ILE A 141 8.98 16.87 -0.42
C ILE A 141 8.18 15.60 -0.77
N MET A 142 8.30 14.55 0.03
CA MET A 142 7.59 13.29 -0.19
C MET A 142 6.07 13.48 -0.03
N TYR A 143 5.63 14.13 1.05
CA TYR A 143 4.19 14.36 1.27
C TYR A 143 3.58 15.31 0.24
N GLU A 144 4.29 16.37 -0.17
CA GLU A 144 3.85 17.26 -1.25
C GLU A 144 3.57 16.47 -2.54
N ARG A 145 4.50 15.59 -2.93
CA ARG A 145 4.38 14.78 -4.15
C ARG A 145 3.30 13.71 -4.07
N LEU A 146 3.03 13.18 -2.89
CA LEU A 146 2.12 12.05 -2.70
C LEU A 146 0.68 12.48 -2.38
N LEU A 147 0.53 13.49 -1.53
CA LEU A 147 -0.75 13.88 -0.92
C LEU A 147 -1.18 15.30 -1.31
N GLY A 148 -0.27 16.10 -1.87
CA GLY A 148 -0.49 17.52 -2.13
C GLY A 148 -0.19 18.42 -0.92
N VAL A 149 -0.19 19.74 -1.14
CA VAL A 149 0.17 20.74 -0.13
C VAL A 149 -0.91 20.93 0.95
N ASP A 150 -2.18 20.75 0.59
CA ASP A 150 -3.33 21.00 1.47
C ASP A 150 -3.63 19.85 2.45
N HIS A 151 -2.96 18.70 2.28
CA HIS A 151 -3.20 17.55 3.14
C HIS A 151 -2.65 17.80 4.56
N CYS A 152 -3.43 17.42 5.58
CA CYS A 152 -3.07 17.60 6.99
C CYS A 152 -1.67 17.06 7.33
N SER A 153 -1.27 15.91 6.76
CA SER A 153 0.07 15.36 6.97
C SER A 153 1.18 16.23 6.36
N SER A 154 0.97 16.81 5.17
CA SER A 154 1.91 17.73 4.53
C SER A 154 2.05 19.01 5.37
N ILE A 155 0.92 19.58 5.79
CA ILE A 155 0.86 20.72 6.71
C ILE A 155 1.66 20.42 7.99
N SER A 156 1.44 19.24 8.60
CA SER A 156 2.16 18.82 9.81
C SER A 156 3.67 18.67 9.60
N ALA A 157 4.11 18.40 8.37
CA ALA A 157 5.52 18.27 8.04
C ALA A 157 6.20 19.63 7.83
N TYR A 158 5.47 20.68 7.45
CA TYR A 158 6.03 22.04 7.36
C TYR A 158 6.33 22.66 8.73
N PHE A 159 5.62 22.24 9.78
CA PHE A 159 5.85 22.74 11.14
C PHE A 159 6.81 21.81 11.90
N PRO A 160 8.14 22.06 11.86
CA PRO A 160 9.05 21.33 12.72
C PRO A 160 8.69 21.57 14.20
N THR A 161 8.82 20.54 15.04
CA THR A 161 8.49 20.59 16.47
C THR A 161 9.21 21.74 17.19
N LYS A 162 8.48 22.84 17.46
CA LYS A 162 8.66 23.99 18.38
C LYS A 162 10.04 24.64 18.66
N HIS A 163 11.19 24.01 18.43
CA HIS A 163 12.51 24.54 18.81
C HIS A 163 13.58 24.54 17.71
N ALA A 164 13.33 23.95 16.55
CA ALA A 164 14.24 24.10 15.42
C ALA A 164 14.11 25.54 14.88
N LYS A 165 14.99 26.43 15.32
CA LYS A 165 15.15 27.76 14.72
C LYS A 165 15.28 27.57 13.21
N MET A 166 14.26 28.04 12.50
CA MET A 166 14.22 28.12 11.06
C MET A 166 15.43 28.94 10.63
N SER A 167 16.49 28.27 10.18
CA SER A 167 17.64 28.94 9.59
C SER A 167 17.19 29.55 8.27
N SER A 168 16.77 30.81 8.32
CA SER A 168 16.97 31.92 7.38
C SER A 168 17.17 31.63 5.87
N ASN A 169 16.62 30.57 5.32
CA ASN A 169 16.73 30.19 3.90
C ASN A 169 15.38 29.77 3.30
N PHE A 170 14.26 29.98 4.01
CA PHE A 170 12.90 29.70 3.50
C PHE A 170 12.20 30.94 2.92
N ASP A 171 12.92 32.03 2.73
CA ASP A 171 12.46 33.16 1.92
C ASP A 171 12.91 32.96 0.48
N THR A 172 12.08 32.32 -0.36
CA THR A 172 11.85 32.72 -1.78
C THR A 172 10.88 31.85 -2.59
N SER A 173 10.46 30.65 -2.16
CA SER A 173 9.56 29.82 -3.01
C SER A 173 8.11 29.71 -2.55
N LEU A 174 7.81 30.01 -1.28
CA LEU A 174 6.44 29.95 -0.72
C LEU A 174 5.68 31.28 -0.80
N GLY A 175 6.33 32.37 -1.21
CA GLY A 175 5.69 33.67 -1.44
C GLY A 175 4.87 33.78 -2.74
N HIS A 176 4.91 32.77 -3.62
CA HIS A 176 4.25 32.83 -4.93
C HIS A 176 2.93 32.06 -5.03
N TYR A 177 2.56 31.24 -4.03
CA TYR A 177 1.36 30.39 -4.11
C TYR A 177 0.22 30.77 -3.16
N CYS A 178 0.39 31.79 -2.31
CA CYS A 178 -0.65 32.26 -1.39
C CYS A 178 -1.14 33.70 -1.67
N CYS A 179 -0.80 34.28 -2.83
CA CYS A 179 -1.35 35.59 -3.23
C CYS A 179 -1.70 35.58 -4.72
N GLY A 180 -2.82 34.94 -5.05
CA GLY A 180 -3.46 35.01 -6.35
C GLY A 180 -4.95 34.79 -6.12
N ALA A 181 -5.72 35.85 -6.34
CA ALA A 181 -7.15 35.98 -6.10
C ALA A 181 -8.01 34.99 -6.91
#